data_AF-A0A4Y2NB20-F1
#
_entry.id   AF-A0A4Y2NB20-F1
#
_cell.length_a   1.000
_cell.length_b   1.000
_cell.length_c   1.000
_cell.angle_alpha   90.00
_cell.angle_beta   90.00
_cell.angle_gamma   90.00
#
_symmetry.space_group_name_H-M   'P 1'
#
loop_
_entity.id
_entity.type
_entity.pdbx_description
1 polymer ?
#
loop_
_entity_poly.entity_id
_entity_poly.type
_entity_poly.pdbx_seq_one_letter_code
_entity_poly.pdbx_strand_id
1 'polypeptide(L)'
;MAEWKLKEEQEIAERKRQEEIELRKLEYKERKRKDEMEFELQKIRIGAEGRTLNSNSVANQNVNSTQIKPKLEIHHLMQKFNSDENDISLYLIMFERLAKQAEIL
;
A
#
# COMPACT_ATOMS: atom_id res chain seq x y z
N MET A 1 54.74 0.35 26.34
CA MET A 1 53.97 -0.92 26.19
C MET A 1 52.47 -0.71 26.37
N ALA A 2 52.02 0.09 27.35
CA ALA A 2 50.59 0.37 27.57
C ALA A 2 49.93 1.22 26.47
N GLU A 3 50.62 2.24 25.93
CA GLU A 3 50.07 3.12 24.89
C GLU A 3 49.78 2.41 23.56
N TRP A 4 50.61 1.44 23.18
CA TRP A 4 50.40 0.64 21.97
C TRP A 4 49.16 -0.26 22.08
N LYS A 5 48.92 -0.85 23.26
CA LYS A 5 47.71 -1.64 23.52
C LYS A 5 46.45 -0.80 23.47
N LEU A 6 46.48 0.42 24.02
CA LEU A 6 45.35 1.33 23.99
C LEU A 6 45.01 1.75 22.55
N LYS A 7 46.03 2.01 21.74
CA LYS A 7 45.86 2.38 20.33
C LYS A 7 45.30 1.25 19.47
N GLU A 8 45.78 0.02 19.68
CA GLU A 8 45.26 -1.18 19.01
C GLU A 8 43.80 -1.46 19.40
N GLU A 9 43.44 -1.29 20.67
CA GLU A 9 42.07 -1.46 21.14
C GLU A 9 41.10 -0.43 20.54
N GLN A 10 41.55 0.84 20.40
CA GLN A 10 40.78 1.88 19.71
C GLN A 10 40.56 1.55 18.23
N GLU A 11 41.59 1.09 17.52
CA GLU A 11 41.50 0.73 16.11
C GLU A 11 40.54 -0.45 15.89
N ILE A 12 40.58 -1.46 16.77
CA ILE A 12 39.66 -2.60 16.74
C ILE A 12 38.22 -2.16 17.01
N ALA A 13 38.01 -1.26 17.99
CA ALA A 13 36.68 -0.76 18.32
C ALA A 13 36.09 0.09 17.18
N GLU A 14 36.90 0.91 16.53
CA GLU A 14 36.48 1.72 15.38
C GLU A 14 36.14 0.84 14.17
N ARG A 15 36.94 -0.19 13.91
CA ARG A 15 36.65 -1.16 12.84
C ARG A 15 35.34 -1.91 13.07
N LYS A 16 35.08 -2.36 14.31
CA LYS A 16 33.82 -3.02 14.67
C LYS A 16 32.62 -2.11 14.52
N ARG A 17 32.74 -0.84 14.93
CA ARG A 17 31.68 0.16 14.72
C ARG A 17 31.38 0.35 13.23
N GLN A 18 32.42 0.39 12.40
CA GLN A 18 32.25 0.55 10.95
C GLN A 18 31.58 -0.67 10.31
N GLU A 19 32.00 -1.88 10.71
CA GLU A 19 31.37 -3.14 10.28
C GLU A 19 29.88 -3.21 10.70
N GLU A 20 29.54 -2.77 11.91
CA GLU A 20 28.15 -2.73 12.39
C GLU A 20 27.28 -1.75 11.57
N ILE A 21 27.81 -0.57 11.26
CA ILE A 21 27.11 0.43 10.43
C ILE A 21 26.85 -0.12 9.02
N GLU A 22 27.85 -0.76 8.41
CA GLU A 22 27.70 -1.35 7.08
C GLU A 22 26.71 -2.52 7.08
N LEU A 23 26.74 -3.38 8.10
CA LEU A 23 25.77 -4.47 8.25
C LEU A 23 24.34 -3.93 8.36
N ARG A 24 24.14 -2.88 9.17
CA ARG A 24 22.81 -2.26 9.35
C ARG A 24 22.31 -1.58 8.07
N LYS A 25 23.18 -0.96 7.29
CA LYS A 25 22.83 -0.42 5.96
C LYS A 25 22.41 -1.53 5.00
N LEU A 26 23.10 -2.67 5.03
CA LEU A 26 22.77 -3.81 4.19
C LEU A 26 21.42 -4.40 4.57
N GLU A 27 21.16 -4.59 5.87
CA GLU A 27 19.86 -5.07 6.36
C GLU A 27 18.71 -4.16 5.94
N TYR A 28 18.91 -2.83 6.04
CA TYR A 28 17.91 -1.86 5.60
C TYR A 28 17.64 -1.93 4.09
N LYS A 29 18.69 -2.07 3.27
CA LYS A 29 18.54 -2.25 1.82
C LYS A 29 17.75 -3.53 1.50
N GLU A 30 18.08 -4.64 2.15
CA GLU A 30 17.38 -5.91 1.93
C GLU A 30 15.90 -5.83 2.31
N ARG A 31 15.61 -5.23 3.47
CA ARG A 31 14.23 -5.02 3.90
C ARG A 31 13.45 -4.17 2.90
N LYS A 32 14.05 -3.06 2.45
CA LYS A 32 13.43 -2.18 1.45
C LYS A 32 13.15 -2.91 0.12
N ARG A 33 14.08 -3.75 -0.38
CA ARG A 33 13.85 -4.55 -1.60
C ARG A 33 12.69 -5.54 -1.42
N LYS A 34 12.56 -6.13 -0.24
CA LYS A 34 11.47 -7.06 0.07
C LYS A 34 10.12 -6.34 0.11
N ASP A 35 10.05 -5.20 0.78
CA ASP A 35 8.82 -4.40 0.91
C ASP A 35 8.37 -3.89 -0.48
N GLU A 36 9.30 -3.46 -1.32
CA GLU A 36 9.02 -3.02 -2.70
C GLU A 36 8.48 -4.17 -3.57
N MET A 37 9.07 -5.36 -3.45
CA MET A 37 8.59 -6.55 -4.16
C MET A 37 7.20 -6.97 -3.69
N GLU A 38 6.93 -6.92 -2.39
CA GLU A 38 5.61 -7.24 -1.83
C GLU A 38 4.54 -6.27 -2.34
N PHE A 39 4.87 -4.98 -2.41
CA PHE A 39 3.98 -3.96 -2.99
C PHE A 39 3.68 -4.22 -4.48
N GLU A 40 4.69 -4.55 -5.29
CA GLU A 40 4.48 -4.90 -6.71
C GLU A 40 3.58 -6.14 -6.88
N LEU A 41 3.78 -7.18 -6.06
CA LEU A 41 2.91 -8.36 -6.07
C LEU A 41 1.48 -8.03 -5.67
N GLN A 42 1.29 -7.13 -4.71
CA GLN A 42 -0.05 -6.67 -4.31
C GLN A 42 -0.75 -5.91 -5.45
N LYS A 43 -0.03 -5.05 -6.18
CA LYS A 43 -0.58 -4.37 -7.37
C LYS A 43 -1.05 -5.37 -8.43
N ILE A 44 -0.27 -6.40 -8.71
CA ILE A 44 -0.63 -7.45 -9.68
C ILE A 44 -1.89 -8.19 -9.22
N ARG A 45 -1.97 -8.54 -7.93
CA ARG A 45 -3.13 -9.24 -7.34
C ARG A 45 -4.42 -8.45 -7.50
N ILE A 46 -4.41 -7.17 -7.13
CA ILE A 46 -5.57 -6.28 -7.28
C ILE A 46 -5.92 -6.12 -8.77
N GLY A 47 -4.93 -5.96 -9.65
CA GLY A 47 -5.14 -5.88 -11.09
C GLY A 47 -5.73 -7.15 -11.72
N ALA A 48 -5.49 -8.32 -11.12
CA ALA A 48 -6.09 -9.59 -11.51
C ALA A 48 -7.52 -9.76 -10.94
N GLU A 49 -7.72 -9.46 -9.66
CA GLU A 49 -9.03 -9.54 -8.98
C GLU A 49 -10.05 -8.54 -9.54
N GLY A 50 -9.63 -7.34 -9.96
CA GLY A 50 -10.50 -6.38 -10.64
C GLY A 50 -11.06 -6.87 -11.99
N ARG A 51 -10.43 -7.88 -12.60
CA ARG A 51 -10.93 -8.53 -13.83
C ARG A 51 -11.84 -9.71 -13.57
N THR A 52 -11.81 -10.34 -12.39
CA THR A 52 -12.68 -11.47 -12.08
C THR A 52 -14.07 -11.00 -11.63
N LEU A 53 -14.16 -9.84 -10.98
CA LEU A 53 -15.42 -9.25 -10.55
C LEU A 53 -16.29 -8.68 -11.69
N ASN A 54 -15.72 -8.43 -12.88
CA ASN A 54 -16.47 -7.90 -14.01
C ASN A 54 -17.12 -8.98 -14.92
N SER A 55 -16.73 -10.25 -14.77
CA SER A 55 -17.22 -11.35 -15.64
C SER A 55 -18.51 -12.02 -15.14
N ASN A 56 -18.97 -11.74 -13.92
CA ASN A 56 -20.17 -12.39 -13.36
C ASN A 56 -21.46 -11.57 -13.51
N SER A 57 -21.43 -10.41 -14.20
CA SER A 57 -22.58 -9.49 -14.29
C SER A 57 -23.37 -9.57 -15.62
N VAL A 58 -23.39 -10.71 -16.30
CA VAL A 58 -24.21 -10.92 -17.52
C VAL A 58 -25.09 -12.17 -17.39
N ALA A 59 -25.76 -12.35 -16.24
CA ALA A 59 -26.80 -13.36 -16.11
C ALA A 59 -27.74 -13.01 -14.94
N ASN A 60 -28.60 -12.00 -15.11
CA ASN A 60 -29.95 -11.95 -14.50
C ASN A 60 -30.65 -10.63 -14.86
N GLN A 61 -31.13 -10.54 -16.10
CA GLN A 61 -32.23 -9.62 -16.44
C GLN A 61 -33.55 -10.37 -16.28
N ASN A 62 -34.01 -10.53 -15.04
CA ASN A 62 -35.37 -10.96 -14.75
C ASN A 62 -35.71 -10.63 -13.30
N VAL A 63 -36.40 -9.51 -13.06
CA VAL A 63 -37.78 -9.49 -12.57
C VAL A 63 -38.26 -8.05 -12.41
N ASN A 64 -39.45 -7.80 -12.94
CA ASN A 64 -40.25 -6.61 -12.70
C ASN A 64 -40.48 -6.43 -11.20
N SER A 65 -40.00 -5.34 -10.59
CA SER A 65 -40.60 -4.81 -9.36
C SER A 65 -40.19 -3.36 -9.12
N THR A 66 -41.20 -2.52 -8.98
CA THR A 66 -41.20 -1.17 -8.43
C THR A 66 -40.40 -1.08 -7.12
N GLN A 67 -39.10 -0.74 -7.21
CA GLN A 67 -38.23 -0.13 -6.18
C GLN A 67 -36.77 -0.45 -6.53
N ILE A 68 -36.32 -0.04 -7.72
CA ILE A 68 -34.89 -0.07 -8.00
C ILE A 68 -34.31 1.14 -7.24
N LYS A 69 -33.79 0.92 -6.02
CA LYS A 69 -32.77 1.82 -5.48
C LYS A 69 -31.76 2.00 -6.61
N PRO A 70 -31.53 3.22 -7.12
CA PRO A 70 -30.59 3.40 -8.22
C PRO A 70 -29.28 2.77 -7.75
N LYS A 71 -28.82 1.76 -8.48
CA LYS A 71 -27.52 1.15 -8.30
C LYS A 71 -26.53 2.27 -8.62
N LEU A 72 -26.18 3.06 -7.61
CA LEU A 72 -25.25 4.17 -7.72
C LEU A 72 -23.91 3.54 -8.09
N GLU A 73 -23.63 3.49 -9.39
CA GLU A 73 -22.30 3.16 -9.87
C GLU A 73 -21.31 4.07 -9.13
N ILE A 74 -20.21 3.52 -8.65
CA ILE A 74 -19.21 4.27 -7.85
C ILE A 74 -18.79 5.57 -8.56
N HIS A 75 -18.80 5.56 -9.90
CA HIS A 75 -18.56 6.72 -10.76
C HIS A 75 -19.50 7.91 -10.53
N HIS A 76 -20.75 7.67 -10.10
CA HIS A 76 -21.73 8.70 -9.77
C HIS A 76 -21.73 9.05 -8.29
N LEU A 77 -21.14 8.21 -7.43
CA LEU A 77 -21.15 8.40 -5.98
C LEU A 77 -20.13 9.46 -5.51
N MET A 78 -19.05 9.68 -6.26
CA MET A 78 -18.02 10.64 -5.90
C MET A 78 -17.47 11.45 -7.08
N GLN A 79 -17.16 12.72 -6.80
CA GLN A 79 -16.38 13.59 -7.67
C GLN A 79 -15.00 12.97 -7.91
N LYS A 80 -14.44 13.14 -9.12
CA LYS A 80 -13.10 12.63 -9.45
C LYS A 80 -12.04 13.29 -8.56
N PHE A 81 -11.11 12.49 -8.05
CA PHE A 81 -9.95 12.98 -7.32
C PHE A 81 -9.06 13.85 -8.22
N ASN A 82 -8.69 15.02 -7.72
CA ASN A 82 -7.69 15.89 -8.31
C ASN A 82 -6.50 15.97 -7.35
N SER A 83 -5.32 15.48 -7.74
CA SER A 83 -4.13 15.49 -6.87
C SER A 83 -3.60 16.88 -6.56
N ASP A 84 -3.90 17.85 -7.42
CA ASP A 84 -3.36 19.20 -7.32
C ASP A 84 -4.16 20.06 -6.33
N GLU A 85 -5.40 19.65 -6.03
CA GLU A 85 -6.37 20.40 -5.23
C GLU A 85 -6.95 19.62 -4.05
N ASN A 86 -7.03 18.28 -4.15
CA ASN A 86 -7.69 17.45 -3.16
C ASN A 86 -6.66 16.72 -2.27
N ASP A 87 -6.88 16.78 -0.96
CA ASP A 87 -6.17 15.96 0.00
C ASP A 87 -6.58 14.49 -0.13
N ILE A 88 -5.59 13.61 -0.36
CA ILE A 88 -5.79 12.17 -0.52
C ILE A 88 -6.41 11.52 0.73
N SER A 89 -6.03 11.96 1.92
CA SER A 89 -6.57 11.40 3.16
C SER A 89 -8.05 11.73 3.31
N LEU A 90 -8.43 12.98 3.02
CA LEU A 90 -9.83 13.40 3.06
C LEU A 90 -10.67 12.67 2.01
N TYR A 91 -10.14 12.49 0.80
CA TYR A 91 -10.82 11.77 -0.27
C TYR A 91 -11.12 10.32 0.11
N LEU A 92 -10.15 9.62 0.70
CA LEU A 92 -10.32 8.22 1.14
C LEU A 92 -11.34 8.09 2.28
N ILE A 93 -11.34 9.02 3.25
CA ILE A 93 -12.33 9.03 4.34
C ILE A 93 -13.75 9.24 3.81
N MET A 94 -13.91 10.17 2.85
CA MET A 94 -15.21 10.41 2.22
C MET A 94 -15.69 9.18 1.45
N PHE A 95 -14.80 8.53 0.71
CA PHE A 95 -15.09 7.28 0.01
C PHE A 95 -15.56 6.19 0.97
N GLU A 96 -14.84 5.95 2.06
CA GLU A 96 -15.20 4.90 3.03
C GLU A 96 -16.60 5.15 3.64
N ARG A 97 -16.93 6.40 3.98
CA ARG A 97 -18.27 6.75 4.49
C ARG A 97 -19.37 6.50 3.48
N LEU A 98 -19.15 6.92 2.24
CA LEU A 98 -20.14 6.75 1.16
C LEU A 98 -20.31 5.27 0.79
N ALA A 99 -19.21 4.51 0.76
CA ALA A 99 -19.24 3.07 0.51
C ALA A 99 -19.98 2.31 1.62
N LYS A 100 -19.77 2.67 2.90
CA LYS A 100 -20.54 2.15 4.04
C LYS A 100 -22.02 2.48 3.94
N GLN A 101 -22.37 3.72 3.58
CA GLN A 101 -23.77 4.13 3.41
C GLN A 101 -24.46 3.43 2.24
N ALA A 102 -23.70 3.15 1.17
CA ALA A 102 -24.19 2.46 -0.02
C ALA A 102 -24.16 0.93 0.09
N GLU A 103 -23.72 0.37 1.25
CA GLU A 103 -23.57 -1.08 1.47
C GLU A 103 -22.68 -1.75 0.40
N ILE A 104 -21.66 -1.04 -0.10
CA ILE A 104 -20.71 -1.52 -1.12
C ILE A 104 -19.52 -2.25 -0.48
N LEU A 105 -19.22 -1.94 0.79
CA LEU A 105 -18.17 -2.54 1.62
C LEU A 105 -18.80 -3.14 2.88
#